data_AF-A0A5M8PJT5-F1
#
_entry.id   AF-A0A5M8PJT5-F1
#
_cell.length_a   1.000
_cell.length_b   1.000
_cell.length_c   1.000
_cell.angle_alpha   90.00
_cell.angle_beta   90.00
_cell.angle_gamma   90.00
#
_symmetry.space_group_name_H-M   'P 1'
#
loop_
_entity.id
_entity.type
_entity.pdbx_description
1 polymer ?
#
loop_
_entity_poly.entity_id
_entity_poly.type
_entity_poly.pdbx_seq_one_letter_code
_entity_poly.pdbx_strand_id
1 'polypeptide(L)'
;MSQTSFLAVESAFNLPPTTLEAAFDYNGVYARYYYYSDDDDESVESIGLVLKFPQSQYAGFYMVSLTYTPATQTTNALIIGAMPIQKRWIIDNIEHSVYLWQHPLLLPCILFNNHLQNTQHYCPVLGGKIVEVEGDTGFVQAGRLTWADPSAVPKWSKLDLEGLTRRLHSCLAELIFADVVSHFRIDCAGFLLKTRRYSSIFQQRRTRRSGEMRGDRKSSEARAESDRGDL
;
A
#
# COMPACT_ATOMS: atom_id res chain seq x y z
N MET A 1 3.98 -6.82 21.56
CA MET A 1 4.39 -5.43 21.88
C MET A 1 3.29 -4.84 22.75
N SER A 2 3.60 -4.16 23.86
CA SER A 2 2.57 -3.47 24.65
C SER A 2 2.12 -2.19 23.94
N GLN A 3 0.90 -1.72 24.24
CA GLN A 3 0.38 -0.45 23.70
C GLN A 3 1.31 0.73 24.01
N THR A 4 1.86 0.77 25.23
CA THR A 4 2.80 1.81 25.66
C THR A 4 4.08 1.84 24.82
N SER A 5 4.66 0.69 24.50
CA SER A 5 5.84 0.62 23.63
C SER A 5 5.51 1.06 22.20
N PHE A 6 4.31 0.77 21.71
CA PHE A 6 3.92 1.19 20.36
C PHE A 6 3.73 2.70 20.28
N LEU A 7 3.03 3.30 21.24
CA LEU A 7 2.86 4.76 21.29
C LEU A 7 4.19 5.50 21.40
N ALA A 8 5.17 4.91 22.10
CA ALA A 8 6.54 5.43 22.12
C ALA A 8 7.20 5.41 20.74
N VAL A 9 7.00 4.35 19.95
CA VAL A 9 7.48 4.27 18.55
C VAL A 9 6.73 5.28 17.67
N GLU A 10 5.42 5.38 17.80
CA GLU A 10 4.58 6.32 17.05
C GLU A 10 5.07 7.75 17.26
N SER A 11 5.30 8.14 18.51
CA SER A 11 5.85 9.45 18.87
C SER A 11 7.27 9.65 18.36
N ALA A 12 8.16 8.66 18.55
CA ALA A 12 9.56 8.77 18.14
C ALA A 12 9.76 8.91 16.62
N PHE A 13 8.90 8.28 15.83
CA PHE A 13 8.93 8.33 14.36
C PHE A 13 7.98 9.38 13.78
N ASN A 14 7.28 10.14 14.63
CA ASN A 14 6.24 11.10 14.27
C ASN A 14 5.21 10.49 13.29
N LEU A 15 4.74 9.27 13.58
CA LEU A 15 3.82 8.54 12.73
C LEU A 15 2.38 9.04 12.91
N PRO A 16 1.50 8.87 11.91
CA PRO A 16 0.07 9.14 12.05
C PRO A 16 -0.60 8.47 13.27
N PRO A 17 -1.58 9.12 13.91
CA PRO A 17 -2.23 8.60 15.12
C PRO A 17 -3.04 7.31 14.91
N THR A 18 -3.45 7.02 13.67
CA THR A 18 -4.18 5.79 13.33
C THR A 18 -3.25 4.61 13.04
N THR A 19 -1.94 4.76 13.25
CA THR A 19 -0.96 3.70 13.00
C THR A 19 -1.24 2.47 13.84
N LEU A 20 -1.50 2.63 15.14
CA LEU A 20 -1.81 1.50 16.01
C LEU A 20 -3.11 0.80 15.59
N GLU A 21 -4.17 1.57 15.36
CA GLU A 21 -5.48 1.04 14.99
C GLU A 21 -5.41 0.27 13.66
N ALA A 22 -4.74 0.84 12.67
CA ALA A 22 -4.54 0.23 11.36
C ALA A 22 -3.74 -1.07 11.43
N ALA A 23 -2.86 -1.25 12.42
CA ALA A 23 -2.09 -2.49 12.57
C ALA A 23 -3.00 -3.70 12.89
N PHE A 24 -4.15 -3.47 13.50
CA PHE A 24 -5.13 -4.50 13.86
C PHE A 24 -6.27 -4.66 12.85
N ASP A 25 -6.27 -3.87 11.77
CA ASP A 25 -7.27 -4.01 10.71
C ASP A 25 -6.92 -5.20 9.79
N TYR A 26 -7.89 -6.11 9.65
CA TYR A 26 -7.78 -7.31 8.83
C TYR A 26 -8.20 -7.11 7.37
N ASN A 27 -9.10 -6.17 7.11
CA ASN A 27 -9.68 -5.91 5.79
C ASN A 27 -8.84 -4.94 4.96
N GLY A 28 -7.83 -4.32 5.59
CA GLY A 28 -6.98 -3.33 4.98
C GLY A 28 -7.56 -1.93 5.17
N VAL A 29 -6.67 -0.98 5.37
CA VAL A 29 -7.01 0.43 5.57
C VAL A 29 -5.94 1.29 4.93
N TYR A 30 -6.35 2.44 4.39
CA TYR A 30 -5.41 3.46 3.95
C TYR A 30 -5.90 4.83 4.39
N ALA A 31 -4.97 5.67 4.81
CA ALA A 31 -5.26 7.01 5.29
C ALA A 31 -4.12 7.96 4.93
N ARG A 32 -4.47 9.25 4.82
CA ARG A 32 -3.54 10.34 4.53
C ARG A 32 -3.81 11.50 5.46
N TYR A 33 -2.73 12.05 5.99
CA TYR A 33 -2.72 13.17 6.92
C TYR A 33 -1.85 14.29 6.36
N TYR A 34 -2.29 15.52 6.59
CA TYR A 34 -1.52 16.72 6.30
C TYR A 34 -1.32 17.46 7.61
N TYR A 35 -0.07 17.76 7.91
CA TYR A 35 0.30 18.57 9.06
C TYR A 35 0.79 19.90 8.51
N TYR A 36 0.12 20.98 8.94
CA TYR A 36 0.38 22.34 8.50
C TYR A 36 1.22 23.07 9.55
N SER A 37 1.99 24.06 9.12
CA SER A 37 2.74 24.91 10.04
C SER A 37 1.81 25.86 10.78
N ASP A 38 2.08 26.09 12.06
CA ASP A 38 1.34 27.05 12.90
C ASP A 38 1.41 28.49 12.38
N ASP A 39 2.46 28.83 11.61
CA ASP A 39 2.69 30.19 11.09
C ASP A 39 1.96 30.44 9.75
N ASP A 40 1.54 29.39 9.04
CA ASP A 40 0.89 29.48 7.73
C ASP A 40 0.12 28.20 7.41
N ASP A 41 -1.21 28.30 7.54
CA ASP A 41 -2.20 27.24 7.27
C ASP A 41 -2.14 26.70 5.82
N GLU A 42 -1.51 27.40 4.88
CA GLU A 42 -1.34 26.89 3.52
C GLU A 42 -0.07 26.07 3.32
N SER A 43 0.85 26.11 4.29
CA SER A 43 2.16 25.46 4.21
C SER A 43 2.14 24.09 4.89
N VAL A 44 2.21 23.03 4.09
CA VAL A 44 2.32 21.65 4.61
C VAL A 44 3.72 21.42 5.13
N GLU A 45 3.84 21.20 6.43
CA GLU A 45 5.07 20.84 7.11
C GLU A 45 5.42 19.37 6.90
N SER A 46 4.43 18.48 6.98
CA SER A 46 4.62 17.05 6.75
C SER A 46 3.38 16.33 6.24
N ILE A 47 3.60 15.19 5.58
CA ILE A 47 2.55 14.33 5.02
C ILE A 47 2.64 12.98 5.72
N GLY A 48 1.57 12.59 6.41
CA GLY A 48 1.43 11.26 6.98
C GLY A 48 0.70 10.32 6.04
N LEU A 49 1.16 9.08 5.92
CA LEU A 49 0.47 8.01 5.18
C LEU A 49 0.42 6.74 6.01
N VAL A 50 -0.75 6.10 6.01
CA VAL A 50 -0.93 4.75 6.57
C VAL A 50 -1.49 3.88 5.46
N LEU A 51 -0.86 2.73 5.22
CA LEU A 51 -1.35 1.69 4.33
C LEU A 51 -1.21 0.34 5.02
N LYS A 52 -2.33 -0.27 5.35
CA LYS A 52 -2.46 -1.66 5.80
C LYS A 52 -3.10 -2.47 4.68
N PHE A 53 -2.46 -3.55 4.29
CA PHE A 53 -3.01 -4.47 3.29
C PHE A 53 -3.92 -5.51 3.97
N PRO A 54 -5.00 -5.94 3.29
CA PRO A 54 -5.87 -7.01 3.79
C PRO A 54 -5.04 -8.26 4.09
N GLN A 55 -5.28 -8.85 5.25
CA GLN A 55 -4.47 -9.97 5.74
C GLN A 55 -4.91 -11.28 5.10
N SER A 56 -3.97 -11.94 4.42
CA SER A 56 -4.18 -13.24 3.84
C SER A 56 -2.98 -14.14 4.04
N GLN A 57 -3.22 -15.44 4.16
CA GLN A 57 -2.14 -16.43 4.08
C GLN A 57 -1.39 -16.39 2.74
N TYR A 58 -2.00 -15.89 1.65
CA TYR A 58 -1.39 -15.90 0.31
C TYR A 58 -0.85 -14.53 -0.13
N ALA A 59 -1.53 -13.46 0.28
CA ALA A 59 -1.19 -12.09 -0.10
C ALA A 59 -0.18 -11.43 0.86
N GLY A 60 0.03 -12.03 2.04
CA GLY A 60 0.90 -11.54 3.10
C GLY A 60 0.19 -10.60 4.08
N PHE A 61 0.93 -10.21 5.11
CA PHE A 61 0.50 -9.26 6.13
C PHE A 61 1.48 -8.09 6.09
N TYR A 62 1.11 -7.00 5.43
CA TYR A 62 1.95 -5.81 5.38
C TYR A 62 1.21 -4.60 5.89
N MET A 63 1.98 -3.76 6.55
CA MET A 63 1.58 -2.40 6.88
C MET A 63 2.79 -1.49 6.67
N VAL A 64 2.54 -0.29 6.16
CA VAL A 64 3.44 0.84 6.30
C VAL A 64 2.71 2.00 6.91
N SER A 65 3.33 2.59 7.92
CA SER A 65 2.99 3.92 8.38
C SER A 65 4.21 4.80 8.21
N LEU A 66 4.04 5.98 7.63
CA LEU A 66 5.15 6.88 7.37
C LEU A 66 4.75 8.33 7.51
N THR A 67 5.77 9.14 7.72
CA THR A 67 5.70 10.60 7.67
C THR A 67 6.81 11.10 6.76
N TYR A 68 6.44 11.93 5.80
CA TYR A 68 7.34 12.59 4.87
C TYR A 68 7.41 14.07 5.18
N THR A 69 8.63 14.57 5.35
CA THR A 69 8.90 15.99 5.59
C THR A 69 9.45 16.62 4.30
N PRO A 70 8.68 17.46 3.57
CA PRO A 70 9.12 18.04 2.31
C PRO A 70 10.34 18.96 2.45
N ALA A 71 10.56 19.54 3.63
CA ALA A 71 11.67 20.46 3.88
C ALA A 71 13.04 19.77 3.81
N THR A 72 13.14 18.61 4.43
CA THR A 72 14.36 17.79 4.48
C THR A 72 14.36 16.68 3.42
N GLN A 73 13.22 16.47 2.75
CA GLN A 73 12.98 15.36 1.83
C GLN A 73 13.22 13.99 2.46
N THR A 74 12.99 13.88 3.78
CA THR A 74 13.18 12.65 4.54
C THR A 74 11.85 11.95 4.77
N THR A 75 11.89 10.62 4.71
CA THR A 75 10.76 9.76 5.07
C THR A 75 11.12 8.97 6.32
N ASN A 76 10.34 9.13 7.38
CA ASN A 76 10.37 8.24 8.54
C ASN A 76 9.25 7.21 8.36
N ALA A 77 9.56 5.93 8.48
CA ALA A 77 8.58 4.88 8.21
C ALA A 77 8.73 3.69 9.16
N LEU A 78 7.59 3.12 9.53
CA LEU A 78 7.45 1.86 10.23
C LEU A 78 6.77 0.85 9.30
N ILE A 79 7.46 -0.26 9.04
CA ILE A 79 6.93 -1.39 8.27
C ILE A 79 6.66 -2.55 9.22
N ILE A 80 5.44 -3.07 9.21
CA ILE A 80 5.01 -4.19 10.06
C ILE A 80 4.64 -5.38 9.18
N GLY A 81 5.05 -6.58 9.60
CA GLY A 81 4.56 -7.84 9.04
C GLY A 81 5.38 -8.45 7.91
N ALA A 82 6.48 -7.83 7.50
CA ALA A 82 7.37 -8.39 6.50
C ALA A 82 8.12 -9.62 7.03
N MET A 83 7.89 -10.79 6.43
CA MET A 83 8.66 -12.02 6.66
C MET A 83 10.12 -11.83 6.21
N PRO A 84 11.09 -12.64 6.69
CA PRO A 84 12.51 -12.43 6.37
C PRO A 84 12.83 -12.31 4.87
N ILE A 85 12.22 -13.15 4.02
CA ILE A 85 12.41 -13.10 2.56
C ILE A 85 11.85 -11.79 1.99
N GLN A 86 10.67 -11.38 2.42
CA GLN A 86 10.02 -10.14 1.97
C GLN A 86 10.80 -8.92 2.45
N LYS A 87 11.31 -8.95 3.69
CA LYS A 87 12.18 -7.90 4.23
C LYS A 87 13.41 -7.70 3.34
N ARG A 88 14.07 -8.79 2.93
CA ARG A 88 15.24 -8.68 2.06
C ARG A 88 14.86 -8.08 0.70
N TRP A 89 13.79 -8.56 0.08
CA TRP A 89 13.28 -8.03 -1.18
C TRP A 89 12.92 -6.53 -1.07
N ILE A 90 12.29 -6.10 0.01
CA ILE A 90 11.95 -4.68 0.25
C ILE A 90 13.22 -3.84 0.33
N ILE A 91 14.21 -4.28 1.12
CA ILE A 91 15.49 -3.57 1.26
C ILE A 91 16.19 -3.47 -0.09
N ASP A 92 16.29 -4.57 -0.83
CA ASP A 92 16.92 -4.57 -2.14
C ASP A 92 16.20 -3.58 -3.08
N ASN A 93 14.85 -3.54 -3.09
CA ASN A 93 14.11 -2.59 -3.93
C ASN A 93 14.32 -1.12 -3.51
N ILE A 94 14.47 -0.84 -2.21
CA ILE A 94 14.82 0.49 -1.72
C ILE A 94 16.22 0.86 -2.21
N GLU A 95 17.20 -0.02 -2.05
CA GLU A 95 18.59 0.19 -2.46
C GLU A 95 18.73 0.40 -3.97
N HIS A 96 17.94 -0.28 -4.79
CA HIS A 96 17.94 -0.09 -6.25
C HIS A 96 17.20 1.19 -6.70
N SER A 97 16.42 1.81 -5.82
CA SER A 97 15.58 2.98 -6.13
C SER A 97 16.11 4.27 -5.49
N VAL A 98 17.44 4.44 -5.40
CA VAL A 98 18.09 5.59 -4.74
C VAL A 98 17.57 6.94 -5.24
N TYR A 99 17.34 7.05 -6.55
CA TYR A 99 16.84 8.28 -7.18
C TYR A 99 15.41 8.66 -6.73
N LEU A 100 14.68 7.76 -6.07
CA LEU A 100 13.33 7.97 -5.55
C LEU A 100 13.28 8.08 -4.02
N TRP A 101 14.41 8.07 -3.30
CA TRP A 101 14.41 8.13 -1.83
C TRP A 101 13.74 9.38 -1.27
N GLN A 102 13.77 10.47 -2.04
CA GLN A 102 13.12 11.74 -1.70
C GLN A 102 11.61 11.73 -2.00
N HIS A 103 11.08 10.66 -2.59
CA HIS A 103 9.69 10.59 -3.02
C HIS A 103 8.82 9.92 -1.93
N PRO A 104 7.74 10.59 -1.45
CA PRO A 104 6.92 10.11 -0.34
C PRO A 104 6.22 8.77 -0.62
N LEU A 105 5.99 8.46 -1.89
CA LEU A 105 5.32 7.22 -2.32
C LEU A 105 6.25 6.06 -2.64
N LEU A 106 7.57 6.17 -2.43
CA LEU A 106 8.49 5.06 -2.70
C LEU A 106 8.08 3.80 -1.92
N LEU A 107 8.01 3.90 -0.58
CA LEU A 107 7.69 2.75 0.27
C LEU A 107 6.25 2.22 0.06
N PRO A 108 5.21 3.07 -0.01
CA PRO A 108 3.85 2.62 -0.33
C PRO A 108 3.78 1.86 -1.66
N CYS A 109 4.46 2.35 -2.71
CA CYS A 109 4.45 1.69 -4.02
C CYS A 109 5.22 0.36 -4.01
N ILE A 110 6.37 0.28 -3.33
CA ILE A 110 7.13 -0.98 -3.21
C ILE A 110 6.27 -2.06 -2.55
N LEU A 111 5.63 -1.73 -1.41
CA LEU A 111 4.80 -2.68 -0.68
C LEU A 111 3.52 -3.04 -1.44
N PHE A 112 2.89 -2.05 -2.09
CA PHE A 112 1.72 -2.29 -2.94
C PHE A 112 2.06 -3.25 -4.10
N ASN A 113 3.22 -3.06 -4.75
CA ASN A 113 3.67 -3.92 -5.83
C ASN A 113 3.98 -5.35 -5.34
N ASN A 114 4.65 -5.49 -4.20
CA ASN A 114 4.89 -6.81 -3.59
C ASN A 114 3.58 -7.56 -3.29
N HIS A 115 2.63 -6.84 -2.67
CA HIS A 115 1.32 -7.42 -2.38
C HIS A 115 0.59 -7.82 -3.67
N LEU A 116 0.63 -6.98 -4.72
CA LEU A 116 0.07 -7.27 -6.04
C LEU A 116 0.63 -8.59 -6.60
N GLN A 117 1.96 -8.72 -6.63
CA GLN A 117 2.67 -9.90 -7.14
C GLN A 117 2.31 -11.17 -6.39
N ASN A 118 2.22 -11.12 -5.05
CA ASN A 118 1.87 -12.28 -4.23
C ASN A 118 0.50 -12.85 -4.58
N THR A 119 -0.52 -12.00 -4.69
CA THR A 119 -1.86 -12.48 -5.05
C THR A 119 -1.94 -12.88 -6.51
N GLN A 120 -1.22 -12.22 -7.42
CA GLN A 120 -1.14 -12.67 -8.82
C GLN A 120 -0.57 -14.09 -8.92
N HIS A 121 0.44 -14.42 -8.13
CA HIS A 121 0.98 -15.79 -8.04
C HIS A 121 -0.02 -16.79 -7.47
N TYR A 122 -0.94 -16.34 -6.62
CA TYR A 122 -1.93 -17.18 -6.00
C TYR A 122 -3.18 -17.42 -6.87
N CYS A 123 -3.52 -16.50 -7.78
CA CYS A 123 -4.70 -16.65 -8.65
C CYS A 123 -4.76 -17.99 -9.42
N PRO A 124 -3.67 -18.50 -10.04
CA PRO A 124 -3.69 -19.81 -10.69
C PRO A 124 -3.96 -20.96 -9.73
N VAL A 125 -3.46 -20.87 -8.49
CA VAL A 125 -3.67 -21.89 -7.45
C VAL A 125 -5.15 -21.95 -7.06
N LEU A 126 -5.77 -20.79 -6.87
CA LEU A 126 -7.22 -20.71 -6.60
C LEU A 126 -8.03 -21.24 -7.79
N GLY A 127 -7.64 -20.89 -9.01
CA GLY A 127 -8.25 -21.42 -10.24
C GLY A 127 -8.20 -22.96 -10.30
N GLY A 128 -7.06 -23.57 -9.96
CA GLY A 128 -6.93 -25.02 -9.88
C GLY A 128 -7.88 -25.65 -8.87
N LYS A 129 -7.99 -25.07 -7.66
CA LYS A 129 -8.92 -25.55 -6.63
C LYS A 129 -10.38 -25.50 -7.08
N ILE A 130 -10.78 -24.45 -7.80
CA ILE A 130 -12.14 -24.32 -8.34
C ILE A 130 -12.39 -25.46 -9.33
N VAL A 131 -11.48 -25.69 -10.28
CA VAL A 131 -11.60 -26.76 -11.28
C VAL A 131 -11.69 -28.15 -10.62
N GLU A 132 -10.90 -28.41 -9.58
CA GLU A 132 -10.97 -29.66 -8.81
C GLU A 132 -12.35 -29.85 -8.17
N VAL A 133 -12.87 -28.81 -7.50
CA VAL A 133 -14.19 -28.85 -6.84
C VAL A 133 -15.33 -28.98 -7.85
N GLU A 134 -15.26 -28.27 -8.98
CA GLU A 134 -16.22 -28.43 -10.07
C GLU A 134 -16.15 -29.86 -10.65
N GLY A 135 -14.96 -30.46 -10.70
CA GLY A 135 -14.76 -31.83 -11.17
C GLY A 135 -15.43 -32.85 -10.24
N ASP A 136 -15.25 -32.67 -8.93
CA ASP A 136 -15.85 -33.53 -7.90
C ASP A 136 -17.38 -33.43 -7.85
N THR A 137 -17.93 -32.23 -8.11
CA THR A 137 -19.39 -32.00 -8.19
C THR A 137 -20.01 -32.46 -9.51
N GLY A 138 -19.19 -32.79 -10.51
CA GLY A 138 -19.63 -33.15 -11.86
C GLY A 138 -20.04 -31.94 -12.72
N PHE A 139 -19.79 -30.70 -12.26
CA PHE A 139 -20.18 -29.48 -12.96
C PHE A 139 -19.27 -29.10 -14.13
N VAL A 140 -18.04 -29.64 -14.21
CA VAL A 140 -17.09 -29.44 -15.35
C VAL A 140 -17.63 -29.94 -16.72
N GLN A 141 -18.88 -30.41 -16.79
CA GLN A 141 -19.50 -30.88 -18.04
C GLN A 141 -19.89 -29.78 -19.05
N ALA A 142 -19.84 -28.49 -18.71
CA ALA A 142 -20.12 -27.42 -19.67
C ALA A 142 -18.90 -27.12 -20.56
N GLY A 143 -18.64 -28.00 -21.54
CA GLY A 143 -17.62 -27.76 -22.58
C GLY A 143 -16.84 -28.96 -23.12
N ARG A 144 -17.25 -30.21 -22.87
CA ARG A 144 -16.55 -31.38 -23.43
C ARG A 144 -16.66 -31.43 -24.97
N LEU A 145 -15.58 -31.02 -25.63
CA LEU A 145 -15.13 -31.67 -26.87
C LEU A 145 -15.04 -33.18 -26.62
N THR A 146 -15.67 -33.94 -27.52
CA THR A 146 -15.89 -35.38 -27.71
C THR A 146 -14.87 -36.45 -27.24
N TRP A 147 -13.84 -36.15 -26.44
CA TRP A 147 -12.68 -37.05 -26.23
C TRP A 147 -12.48 -37.57 -24.81
N ALA A 148 -13.33 -37.23 -23.85
CA ALA A 148 -13.12 -37.60 -22.46
C ALA A 148 -13.98 -38.80 -22.01
N ASP A 149 -13.34 -39.72 -21.28
CA ASP A 149 -13.82 -41.03 -20.84
C ASP A 149 -15.24 -40.98 -20.23
N PRO A 150 -16.18 -41.83 -20.71
CA PRO A 150 -17.51 -42.03 -20.14
C PRO A 150 -17.52 -42.53 -18.68
N SER A 151 -16.39 -43.04 -18.17
CA SER A 151 -16.26 -43.50 -16.77
C SER A 151 -16.17 -42.35 -15.75
N ALA A 152 -16.00 -41.10 -16.22
CA ALA A 152 -15.89 -39.88 -15.41
C ALA A 152 -17.26 -39.33 -14.92
N VAL A 153 -18.33 -40.12 -14.99
CA VAL A 153 -19.58 -39.78 -14.31
C VAL A 153 -19.36 -40.01 -12.80
N PRO A 154 -19.62 -39.02 -11.93
CA PRO A 154 -19.44 -39.19 -10.50
C PRO A 154 -20.23 -40.41 -10.02
N LYS A 155 -19.53 -41.42 -9.48
CA LYS A 155 -20.20 -42.51 -8.77
C LYS A 155 -20.71 -41.95 -7.46
N TRP A 156 -21.91 -41.36 -7.47
CA TRP A 156 -22.59 -40.77 -6.31
C TRP A 156 -22.60 -41.68 -5.08
N SER A 157 -22.59 -43.00 -5.29
CA SER A 157 -22.50 -44.02 -4.24
C SER A 157 -21.18 -44.07 -3.47
N LYS A 158 -20.14 -43.34 -3.92
CA LYS A 158 -18.81 -43.24 -3.28
C LYS A 158 -18.39 -41.79 -3.00
N LEU A 159 -19.32 -40.85 -3.11
CA LEU A 159 -19.02 -39.44 -2.91
C LEU A 159 -18.76 -39.16 -1.43
N ASP A 160 -17.55 -38.71 -1.11
CA ASP A 160 -17.24 -38.15 0.21
C ASP A 160 -17.87 -36.76 0.34
N LEU A 161 -19.16 -36.74 0.75
CA LEU A 161 -19.94 -35.52 0.86
C LEU A 161 -19.33 -34.54 1.88
N GLU A 162 -18.77 -35.05 2.97
CA GLU A 162 -18.14 -34.22 4.00
C GLU A 162 -16.89 -33.54 3.43
N GLY A 163 -15.99 -34.31 2.81
CA GLY A 163 -14.78 -33.80 2.18
C GLY A 163 -15.08 -32.78 1.08
N LEU A 164 -16.08 -33.06 0.24
CA LEU A 164 -16.51 -32.14 -0.82
C LEU A 164 -17.08 -30.84 -0.25
N THR A 165 -17.96 -30.93 0.75
CA THR A 165 -18.55 -29.75 1.41
C THR A 165 -17.46 -28.89 2.05
N ARG A 166 -16.47 -29.52 2.70
CA ARG A 166 -15.30 -28.81 3.27
C ARG A 166 -14.49 -28.09 2.20
N ARG A 167 -14.19 -28.75 1.06
CA ARG A 167 -13.47 -28.14 -0.06
C ARG A 167 -14.25 -26.98 -0.68
N LEU A 168 -15.57 -27.14 -0.88
CA LEU A 168 -16.46 -26.08 -1.37
C LEU A 168 -16.43 -24.85 -0.46
N HIS A 169 -16.59 -25.02 0.85
CA HIS A 169 -16.57 -23.89 1.79
C HIS A 169 -15.20 -23.21 1.85
N SER A 170 -14.11 -23.97 1.87
CA SER A 170 -12.76 -23.41 1.85
C SER A 170 -12.51 -22.62 0.56
N CYS A 171 -12.91 -23.17 -0.60
CA CYS A 171 -12.75 -22.51 -1.89
C CYS A 171 -13.60 -21.23 -1.97
N LEU A 172 -14.85 -21.26 -1.49
CA LEU A 172 -15.71 -20.08 -1.43
C LEU A 172 -15.12 -18.99 -0.54
N ALA A 173 -14.57 -19.34 0.64
CA ALA A 173 -13.92 -18.38 1.52
C ALA A 173 -12.69 -17.75 0.87
N GLU A 174 -11.87 -18.55 0.17
CA GLU A 174 -10.71 -18.07 -0.59
C GLU A 174 -11.13 -17.14 -1.74
N LEU A 175 -12.24 -17.44 -2.43
CA LEU A 175 -12.82 -16.61 -3.48
C LEU A 175 -13.33 -15.26 -2.97
N ILE A 176 -14.12 -15.27 -1.90
CA ILE A 176 -14.59 -14.03 -1.25
C ILE A 176 -13.39 -13.17 -0.85
N PHE A 177 -12.37 -13.79 -0.28
CA PHE A 177 -11.18 -13.07 0.13
C PHE A 177 -10.39 -12.50 -1.07
N ALA A 178 -10.25 -13.27 -2.15
CA ALA A 178 -9.63 -12.80 -3.39
C ALA A 178 -10.38 -11.60 -4.00
N ASP A 179 -11.71 -11.60 -3.92
CA ASP A 179 -12.56 -10.49 -4.34
C ASP A 179 -12.33 -9.23 -3.48
N VAL A 180 -12.36 -9.37 -2.15
CA VAL A 180 -12.08 -8.27 -1.21
C VAL A 180 -10.70 -7.66 -1.45
N VAL A 181 -9.68 -8.49 -1.63
CA VAL A 181 -8.32 -8.03 -1.94
C VAL A 181 -8.26 -7.31 -3.29
N SER A 182 -9.01 -7.78 -4.28
CA SER A 182 -9.06 -7.17 -5.62
C SER A 182 -9.70 -5.78 -5.57
N HIS A 183 -10.83 -5.63 -4.87
CA HIS A 183 -11.46 -4.34 -4.64
C HIS A 183 -10.53 -3.39 -3.88
N PHE A 184 -9.95 -3.84 -2.77
CA PHE A 184 -9.00 -3.03 -1.99
C PHE A 184 -7.84 -2.51 -2.85
N ARG A 185 -7.32 -3.31 -3.80
CA ARG A 185 -6.22 -2.89 -4.68
C ARG A 185 -6.60 -1.76 -5.61
N ILE A 186 -7.79 -1.85 -6.22
CA ILE A 186 -8.29 -0.83 -7.13
C ILE A 186 -8.40 0.49 -6.36
N ASP A 187 -8.99 0.43 -5.17
CA ASP A 187 -9.18 1.59 -4.32
C ASP A 187 -7.85 2.17 -3.82
N CYS A 188 -6.95 1.31 -3.35
CA CYS A 188 -5.62 1.70 -2.87
C CYS A 188 -4.75 2.29 -3.99
N ALA A 189 -4.81 1.73 -5.21
CA ALA A 189 -4.15 2.33 -6.37
C ALA A 189 -4.72 3.73 -6.69
N GLY A 190 -6.05 3.86 -6.66
CA GLY A 190 -6.72 5.15 -6.81
C GLY A 190 -6.30 6.15 -5.73
N PHE A 191 -6.19 5.71 -4.48
CA PHE A 191 -5.69 6.51 -3.36
C PHE A 191 -4.24 6.97 -3.58
N LEU A 192 -3.33 6.07 -3.96
CA LEU A 192 -1.92 6.40 -4.22
C LEU A 192 -1.77 7.40 -5.38
N LEU A 193 -2.54 7.21 -6.46
CA LEU A 193 -2.56 8.14 -7.59
C LEU A 193 -3.07 9.53 -7.18
N LYS A 194 -4.14 9.59 -6.38
CA LYS A 194 -4.63 10.86 -5.81
C LYS A 194 -3.55 11.51 -4.95
N THR A 195 -2.91 10.75 -4.06
CA THR A 195 -1.84 11.26 -3.18
C THR A 195 -0.66 11.82 -3.97
N ARG A 196 -0.23 11.14 -5.04
CA ARG A 196 0.83 11.64 -5.94
C ARG A 196 0.51 13.04 -6.49
N ARG A 197 -0.72 13.25 -6.96
CA ARG A 197 -1.17 14.54 -7.51
C ARG A 197 -1.07 15.64 -6.45
N TYR A 198 -1.55 15.38 -5.24
CA TYR A 198 -1.45 16.35 -4.15
C TYR A 198 0.00 16.67 -3.78
N SER A 199 0.86 15.66 -3.65
CA SER A 199 2.29 15.89 -3.34
C SER A 199 2.97 16.76 -4.41
N SER A 200 2.63 16.59 -5.70
CA SER A 200 3.19 17.42 -6.77
C SER A 200 2.76 18.88 -6.69
N ILE A 201 1.50 19.15 -6.31
CA ILE A 201 0.97 20.51 -6.12
C ILE A 201 1.72 21.21 -4.98
N PHE A 202 1.95 20.52 -3.86
CA PHE A 202 2.68 21.08 -2.73
C PHE A 202 4.14 21.39 -3.06
N GLN A 203 4.81 20.50 -3.80
CA GLN A 203 6.17 20.73 -4.26
C GLN A 203 6.25 21.96 -5.19
N GLN A 204 5.30 22.15 -6.09
CA GLN A 204 5.24 23.32 -6.98
C GLN A 204 4.96 24.64 -6.25
N ARG A 205 4.08 24.64 -5.24
CA ARG A 205 3.80 25.85 -4.44
C ARG A 205 5.03 26.30 -3.66
N ARG A 206 5.78 25.34 -3.11
CA ARG A 206 7.01 25.62 -2.36
C ARG A 206 8.10 26.22 -3.24
N THR A 207 8.33 25.67 -4.44
CA THR A 207 9.34 26.21 -5.36
C THR A 207 9.01 27.63 -5.82
N ARG A 208 7.74 27.95 -6.03
CA ARG A 208 7.29 29.33 -6.34
C ARG A 208 7.59 30.30 -5.20
N ARG A 209 7.19 29.98 -3.97
CA ARG A 209 7.43 30.85 -2.81
C ARG A 209 8.91 31.05 -2.49
N SER A 210 9.74 30.00 -2.60
CA SER A 210 11.20 30.14 -2.46
C SER A 210 11.82 31.02 -3.55
N GLY A 211 11.23 31.06 -4.75
CA GLY A 211 11.61 31.99 -5.81
C GLY A 211 11.23 33.43 -5.51
N GLU A 212 10.01 33.67 -5.03
CA GLU A 212 9.47 34.99 -4.67
C GLU A 212 10.25 35.62 -3.50
N MET A 213 10.46 34.89 -2.40
CA MET A 213 11.25 35.41 -1.26
C MET A 213 12.70 35.74 -1.65
N ARG A 214 13.29 35.01 -2.60
CA ARG A 214 14.65 35.28 -3.09
C ARG A 214 14.70 36.49 -4.02
N GLY A 215 13.59 36.79 -4.71
CA GLY A 215 13.40 38.02 -5.49
C GLY A 215 13.30 39.24 -4.58
N ASP A 216 12.44 39.18 -3.56
CA ASP A 216 12.23 40.29 -2.62
C ASP A 216 13.49 40.63 -1.83
N ARG A 217 14.29 39.63 -1.44
CA ARG A 217 15.59 39.85 -0.77
C ARG A 217 16.57 40.60 -1.66
N LYS A 218 16.70 40.21 -2.93
CA LYS A 218 17.57 40.90 -3.90
C LYS A 218 17.09 42.32 -4.20
N SER A 219 15.77 42.55 -4.27
CA SER A 219 15.20 43.88 -4.45
C SER A 219 15.41 44.78 -3.22
N SER A 220 15.38 44.21 -2.01
CA SER A 220 15.67 44.93 -0.77
C SER A 220 17.17 45.26 -0.61
N GLU A 221 18.06 44.36 -1.00
CA GLU A 221 19.52 44.59 -1.00
C GLU A 221 19.92 45.64 -2.05
N ALA A 222 19.33 45.59 -3.26
CA ALA A 222 19.59 46.58 -4.31
C ALA A 222 19.11 48.00 -3.93
N ARG A 223 18.03 48.13 -3.15
CA ARG A 223 17.59 49.42 -2.61
C ARG A 223 18.51 49.93 -1.51
N ALA A 224 19.01 49.04 -0.64
CA ALA A 224 19.94 49.41 0.42
C ALA A 224 21.33 49.82 -0.09
N GLU A 225 21.77 49.32 -1.24
CA GLU A 225 23.00 49.78 -1.92
C GLU A 225 22.83 51.10 -2.67
N SER A 226 21.63 51.37 -3.21
CA SER A 226 21.31 52.67 -3.83
C SER A 226 21.35 53.83 -2.83
N ASP A 227 20.89 53.62 -1.59
CA ASP A 227 20.87 54.66 -0.54
C ASP A 227 22.25 54.92 0.10
N ARG A 228 23.29 54.14 -0.24
CA ARG A 228 24.68 54.34 0.24
C ARG A 228 25.58 55.08 -0.75
N GLY A 229 25.08 55.42 -1.94
CA GLY A 229 25.87 56.05 -3.00
C GLY A 229 25.97 57.58 -2.98
N ASP A 230 25.19 58.26 -2.12
CA ASP A 230 25.06 59.73 -2.13
C ASP A 230 25.62 60.41 -0.86
N LEU A 231 26.76 59.94 -0.34
CA LEU A 231 27.53 60.61 0.74
C LEU A 231 28.99 60.87 0.33
#